data_AF-A0A535Y6G6-F1
#
_entry.id   AF-A0A535Y6G6-F1
#
_cell.length_a   1.000
_cell.length_b   1.000
_cell.length_c   1.000
_cell.angle_alpha   90.00
_cell.angle_beta   90.00
_cell.angle_gamma   90.00
#
_symmetry.space_group_name_H-M   'P 1'
#
loop_
_entity.id
_entity.type
_entity.pdbx_description
1 polymer ?
#
loop_
_entity_poly.entity_id
_entity_poly.type
_entity_poly.pdbx_seq_one_letter_code
_entity_poly.pdbx_strand_id
1 'polypeptide(L)'
;MLAIKAGPRKGRIARRPRVLPRIASRAASWISGCGCVARSAAEYGRTIRLRWGRVEAIGYGAVQVNAAKQKMLAGRPAYGYSLGLGSALAAELLARCGIDFLLLETQHGSWGHDSAFAALMGMAGGTAAPMARVAKNEYFLIGKLLDQGAMGIVVPMVDTPEQAKAAADACRLPPRGTRSW
;
A
#
# COMPACT_ATOMS: atom_id res chain seq x y z
N MET A 1 10.73 -4.20 46.23
CA MET A 1 10.90 -2.73 46.14
C MET A 1 9.65 -2.18 45.44
N LEU A 2 9.02 -1.17 46.04
CA LEU A 2 7.98 -0.22 45.54
C LEU A 2 7.84 -0.10 44.00
N ALA A 3 6.72 0.30 43.37
CA ALA A 3 5.37 0.79 43.76
C ALA A 3 4.52 0.91 42.46
N ILE A 4 3.20 1.13 42.39
CA ILE A 4 2.07 1.24 43.33
C ILE A 4 0.78 0.76 42.60
N LYS A 5 -0.31 0.42 43.32
CA LYS A 5 -1.62 0.02 42.77
C LYS A 5 -2.65 1.13 43.01
N ALA A 6 -3.39 1.58 41.99
CA ALA A 6 -4.45 2.58 42.13
C ALA A 6 -5.81 2.04 41.64
N GLY A 7 -6.83 2.09 42.49
CA GLY A 7 -8.20 1.67 42.19
C GLY A 7 -9.08 2.77 41.56
N PRO A 8 -10.32 2.44 41.16
CA PRO A 8 -11.11 3.26 40.24
C PRO A 8 -11.89 4.40 40.91
N ARG A 9 -12.07 5.52 40.18
CA ARG A 9 -13.05 6.57 40.52
C ARG A 9 -14.29 6.47 39.63
N LYS A 10 -15.47 6.46 40.25
CA LYS A 10 -16.78 6.54 39.58
C LYS A 10 -17.14 8.01 39.31
N GLY A 11 -17.72 8.30 38.14
CA GLY A 11 -18.33 9.60 37.80
C GLY A 11 -19.49 9.41 36.81
N ARG A 12 -20.66 9.95 37.14
CA ARG A 12 -21.92 9.79 36.35
C ARG A 12 -21.93 10.74 35.14
N ILE A 13 -22.45 10.29 33.98
CA ILE A 13 -23.32 11.11 33.10
C ILE A 13 -24.46 10.24 32.49
N ALA A 14 -25.67 10.82 32.48
CA ALA A 14 -26.94 10.50 31.82
C ALA A 14 -27.21 9.13 31.13
N ARG A 15 -28.35 8.51 31.49
CA ARG A 15 -29.05 7.50 30.69
C ARG A 15 -29.86 8.17 29.57
N ARG A 16 -29.83 7.64 28.34
CA ARG A 16 -30.85 7.89 27.30
C ARG A 16 -31.86 6.72 27.26
N PRO A 17 -33.14 6.96 26.92
CA PRO A 17 -34.19 5.94 27.03
C PRO A 17 -34.04 4.81 26.01
N ARG A 18 -34.48 3.61 26.42
CA ARG A 18 -34.55 2.40 25.60
C ARG A 18 -35.86 2.43 24.80
N VAL A 19 -35.80 2.28 23.48
CA VAL A 19 -36.97 1.94 22.65
C VAL A 19 -36.61 0.69 21.85
N LEU A 20 -37.44 -0.35 21.96
CA LEU A 20 -37.33 -1.62 21.24
C LEU A 20 -38.40 -1.68 20.12
N PRO A 21 -38.29 -2.61 19.15
CA PRO A 21 -38.39 -2.25 17.74
C PRO A 21 -39.81 -2.30 17.16
N ARG A 22 -40.03 -1.58 16.06
CA ARG A 22 -41.02 -1.97 15.05
C ARG A 22 -40.30 -2.58 13.85
N ILE A 23 -40.63 -3.83 13.57
CA ILE A 23 -40.12 -4.59 12.43
C ILE A 23 -40.99 -4.26 11.21
N ALA A 24 -40.39 -3.73 10.15
CA ALA A 24 -41.05 -3.60 8.84
C ALA A 24 -40.01 -3.60 7.71
N SER A 25 -39.79 -4.80 7.15
CA SER A 25 -39.52 -5.10 5.73
C SER A 25 -38.77 -4.12 4.79
N ARG A 26 -37.76 -4.70 4.13
CA ARG A 26 -37.26 -4.43 2.76
C ARG A 26 -36.34 -3.22 2.51
N ALA A 27 -35.05 -3.57 2.49
CA ALA A 27 -34.10 -3.40 1.38
C ALA A 27 -33.82 -2.00 0.77
N ALA A 28 -32.51 -1.75 0.60
CA ALA A 28 -31.85 -0.61 -0.05
C ALA A 28 -31.75 0.70 0.78
N SER A 29 -30.65 1.43 0.50
CA SER A 29 -30.19 2.72 1.08
C SER A 29 -29.54 2.70 2.48
N TRP A 30 -28.70 3.73 2.73
CA TRP A 30 -27.91 4.05 3.95
C TRP A 30 -26.65 3.16 4.18
N ILE A 31 -25.41 3.64 4.41
CA ILE A 31 -24.74 4.96 4.61
C ILE A 31 -23.27 4.75 4.16
N SER A 32 -22.51 5.58 3.41
CA SER A 32 -22.45 7.05 3.21
C SER A 32 -22.07 7.89 4.44
N GLY A 33 -21.05 7.47 5.20
CA GLY A 33 -20.75 8.05 6.51
C GLY A 33 -19.30 7.98 6.99
N CYS A 34 -18.31 8.27 6.14
CA CYS A 34 -16.97 8.64 6.62
C CYS A 34 -16.27 9.56 5.60
N GLY A 35 -16.23 10.87 5.91
CA GLY A 35 -15.78 11.94 5.01
C GLY A 35 -14.26 12.08 4.88
N CYS A 36 -13.55 11.01 4.55
CA CYS A 36 -12.08 10.99 4.48
C CYS A 36 -11.48 10.51 3.14
N VAL A 37 -12.30 10.06 2.18
CA VAL A 37 -11.82 9.60 0.84
C VAL A 37 -11.95 10.70 -0.23
N ALA A 38 -12.75 11.75 0.00
CA ALA A 38 -13.03 12.81 -0.96
C ALA A 38 -12.00 13.97 -0.90
N ARG A 39 -10.73 13.72 -1.26
CA ARG A 39 -9.76 14.84 -1.47
C ARG A 39 -8.60 14.63 -2.47
N SER A 40 -8.61 13.55 -3.27
CA SER A 40 -7.53 13.28 -4.26
C SER A 40 -7.95 13.42 -5.73
N ALA A 41 -9.22 13.73 -6.02
CA ALA A 41 -9.78 13.70 -7.38
C ALA A 41 -10.06 15.09 -7.99
N ALA A 42 -9.66 16.18 -7.32
CA ALA A 42 -10.07 17.54 -7.67
C ALA A 42 -9.05 18.34 -8.50
N GLU A 43 -7.79 17.88 -8.62
CA GLU A 43 -6.69 18.67 -9.20
C GLU A 43 -6.37 18.40 -10.67
N TYR A 44 -6.98 17.38 -11.29
CA TYR A 44 -6.89 17.14 -12.74
C TYR A 44 -8.28 17.28 -13.37
N GLY A 45 -8.44 18.37 -14.12
CA GLY A 45 -9.74 18.91 -14.50
C GLY A 45 -10.62 17.97 -15.34
N ARG A 46 -11.91 17.92 -15.00
CA ARG A 46 -12.95 17.31 -15.83
C ARG A 46 -14.02 18.34 -16.18
N THR A 47 -14.01 18.79 -17.43
CA THR A 47 -15.16 19.43 -18.08
C THR A 47 -15.31 18.86 -19.49
N ILE A 48 -15.88 17.67 -19.61
CA ILE A 48 -16.20 17.06 -20.92
C ILE A 48 -17.56 17.58 -21.36
N ARG A 49 -17.61 18.36 -22.44
CA ARG A 49 -18.87 18.77 -23.09
C ARG A 49 -19.11 17.85 -24.29
N LEU A 50 -20.03 16.90 -24.14
CA LEU A 50 -20.28 15.87 -25.14
C LEU A 50 -21.03 16.43 -26.35
N ARG A 51 -20.50 16.19 -27.56
CA ARG A 51 -21.29 16.12 -28.79
C ARG A 51 -20.83 14.91 -29.62
N TRP A 52 -21.75 13.96 -29.77
CA TRP A 52 -21.73 12.71 -30.55
C TRP A 52 -20.51 12.40 -31.44
N GLY A 53 -19.91 11.21 -31.23
CA GLY A 53 -18.82 10.70 -32.08
C GLY A 53 -17.89 9.64 -31.47
N ARG A 54 -18.12 9.20 -30.21
CA ARG A 54 -17.42 8.11 -29.49
C ARG A 54 -15.90 8.00 -29.76
N VAL A 55 -15.14 9.01 -29.36
CA VAL A 55 -13.73 8.83 -28.99
C VAL A 55 -13.71 8.54 -27.50
N GLU A 56 -13.33 7.32 -27.11
CA GLU A 56 -13.05 7.03 -25.71
C GLU A 56 -11.79 7.78 -25.29
N ALA A 57 -11.81 8.40 -24.12
CA ALA A 57 -10.69 9.17 -23.63
C ALA A 57 -9.52 8.23 -23.35
N ILE A 58 -8.49 8.25 -24.20
CA ILE A 58 -7.16 7.70 -23.91
C ILE A 58 -6.51 8.60 -22.86
N GLY A 59 -7.01 8.51 -21.62
CA GLY A 59 -6.40 9.16 -20.49
C GLY A 59 -5.02 8.56 -20.24
N TYR A 60 -4.07 9.39 -19.83
CA TYR A 60 -2.85 8.89 -19.19
C TYR A 60 -3.25 7.87 -18.12
N GLY A 61 -2.70 6.65 -18.23
CA GLY A 61 -3.14 5.51 -17.43
C GLY A 61 -3.20 5.83 -15.94
N ALA A 62 -4.25 5.36 -15.27
CA ALA A 62 -4.46 5.66 -13.85
C ALA A 62 -3.23 5.27 -13.03
N VAL A 63 -2.60 6.24 -12.37
CA VAL A 63 -1.41 6.03 -11.54
C VAL A 63 -1.74 4.99 -10.47
N GLN A 64 -1.04 3.85 -10.48
CA GLN A 64 -1.26 2.78 -9.51
C GLN A 64 -0.90 3.28 -8.11
N VAL A 65 -1.87 3.22 -7.19
CA VAL A 65 -1.70 3.67 -5.81
C VAL A 65 -1.29 2.49 -4.93
N ASN A 66 -0.17 2.61 -4.22
CA ASN A 66 0.24 1.60 -3.24
C ASN A 66 -0.73 1.61 -2.04
N ALA A 67 -1.70 0.69 -2.05
CA ALA A 67 -2.75 0.60 -1.03
C ALA A 67 -2.21 0.27 0.38
N ALA A 68 -1.17 -0.57 0.47
CA ALA A 68 -0.50 -0.87 1.74
C ALA A 68 0.12 0.39 2.36
N LYS A 69 0.81 1.22 1.56
CA LYS A 69 1.33 2.52 1.99
C LYS A 69 0.22 3.45 2.49
N GLN A 70 -0.94 3.50 1.81
CA GLN A 70 -2.08 4.29 2.27
C GLN A 70 -2.68 3.78 3.59
N LYS A 71 -2.70 2.46 3.82
CA LYS A 71 -3.08 1.88 5.12
C LYS A 71 -2.11 2.30 6.24
N MET A 72 -0.81 2.15 5.99
CA MET A 72 0.25 2.52 6.95
C MET A 72 0.21 4.01 7.30
N LEU A 73 0.09 4.90 6.31
CA LEU A 73 -0.03 6.36 6.52
C LEU A 73 -1.30 6.75 7.30
N ALA A 74 -2.38 5.96 7.19
CA ALA A 74 -3.60 6.14 7.97
C ALA A 74 -3.53 5.50 9.38
N GLY A 75 -2.35 5.06 9.84
CA GLY A 75 -2.17 4.42 11.15
C GLY A 75 -2.82 3.03 11.26
N ARG A 76 -3.16 2.39 10.13
CA ARG A 76 -3.76 1.05 10.09
C ARG A 76 -2.71 0.00 9.76
N PRO A 77 -2.81 -1.23 10.32
CA PRO A 77 -1.96 -2.33 9.88
C PRO A 77 -2.21 -2.64 8.40
N ALA A 78 -1.13 -3.01 7.72
CA ALA A 78 -1.17 -3.64 6.40
C ALA A 78 -0.57 -5.04 6.55
N TYR A 79 -1.24 -6.05 6.01
CA TYR A 79 -0.80 -7.45 6.12
C TYR A 79 -0.22 -7.93 4.79
N GLY A 80 0.86 -8.70 4.83
CA GLY A 80 1.54 -9.16 3.62
C GLY A 80 2.30 -10.46 3.82
N TYR A 81 2.63 -11.12 2.71
CA TYR A 81 3.44 -12.34 2.69
C TYR A 81 4.85 -12.05 2.17
N SER A 82 5.85 -12.63 2.83
CA SER A 82 7.22 -12.67 2.31
C SER A 82 7.38 -13.88 1.38
N LEU A 83 7.83 -13.64 0.16
CA LEU A 83 7.96 -14.64 -0.89
C LEU A 83 9.43 -15.00 -1.07
N GLY A 84 9.85 -16.16 -0.57
CA GLY A 84 11.23 -16.66 -0.69
C GLY A 84 11.44 -17.77 -1.73
N LEU A 85 10.37 -18.34 -2.30
CA LEU A 85 10.43 -19.59 -3.08
C LEU A 85 10.84 -19.44 -4.56
N GLY A 86 11.11 -18.23 -5.05
CA GLY A 86 11.52 -18.00 -6.45
C GLY A 86 10.44 -18.20 -7.53
N SER A 87 9.21 -18.54 -7.16
CA SER A 87 8.11 -18.84 -8.10
C SER A 87 7.29 -17.60 -8.45
N ALA A 88 7.48 -17.10 -9.68
CA ALA A 88 6.69 -16.00 -10.22
C ALA A 88 5.19 -16.34 -10.35
N LEU A 89 4.85 -17.59 -10.69
CA LEU A 89 3.46 -18.07 -10.75
C LEU A 89 2.78 -18.00 -9.37
N ALA A 90 3.48 -18.42 -8.31
CA ALA A 90 2.94 -18.32 -6.95
C ALA A 90 2.74 -16.85 -6.53
N ALA A 91 3.65 -15.96 -6.94
CA ALA A 91 3.58 -14.53 -6.68
C ALA A 91 2.36 -13.87 -7.36
N GLU A 92 2.12 -14.16 -8.65
CA GLU A 92 0.92 -13.70 -9.38
C GLU A 92 -0.37 -14.19 -8.74
N LEU A 93 -0.47 -15.49 -8.43
CA LEU A 93 -1.67 -16.07 -7.81
C LEU A 93 -1.97 -15.43 -6.45
N LEU A 94 -0.96 -15.28 -5.59
CA LEU A 94 -1.10 -14.65 -4.27
C LEU A 94 -1.47 -13.17 -4.36
N ALA A 95 -1.08 -12.46 -5.43
CA ALA A 95 -1.40 -11.04 -5.60
C ALA A 95 -2.91 -10.80 -5.74
N ARG A 96 -3.65 -11.83 -6.14
CA ARG A 96 -5.10 -11.82 -6.39
C ARG A 96 -5.91 -12.31 -5.18
N CYS A 97 -5.25 -12.76 -4.10
CA CYS A 97 -5.89 -13.28 -2.89
C CYS A 97 -6.39 -12.20 -1.89
N GLY A 98 -6.34 -10.91 -2.24
CA GLY A 98 -6.86 -9.83 -1.38
C GLY A 98 -5.96 -9.42 -0.21
N ILE A 99 -4.69 -9.84 -0.19
CA ILE A 99 -3.67 -9.39 0.76
C ILE A 99 -3.20 -7.96 0.43
N ASP A 100 -2.67 -7.19 1.41
CA ASP A 100 -2.34 -5.77 1.17
C ASP A 100 -1.05 -5.58 0.38
N PHE A 101 -0.04 -6.42 0.62
CA PHE A 101 1.21 -6.42 -0.13
C PHE A 101 1.83 -7.81 -0.21
N LEU A 102 2.72 -7.98 -1.18
CA LEU A 102 3.61 -9.12 -1.29
C LEU A 102 5.04 -8.60 -1.33
N LEU A 103 5.92 -9.22 -0.57
CA LEU A 103 7.32 -8.83 -0.45
C LEU A 103 8.21 -9.90 -1.09
N LEU A 104 8.83 -9.61 -2.24
CA LEU A 104 9.91 -10.45 -2.77
C LEU A 104 11.11 -10.40 -1.82
N GLU A 105 11.49 -11.53 -1.26
CA GLU A 105 12.62 -11.65 -0.34
C GLU A 105 13.92 -11.90 -1.12
N THR A 106 14.54 -10.86 -1.69
CA THR A 106 15.75 -11.04 -2.51
C THR A 106 17.06 -11.03 -1.70
N GLN A 107 17.00 -10.99 -0.37
CA GLN A 107 18.21 -11.14 0.47
C GLN A 107 18.49 -12.61 0.80
N HIS A 108 17.44 -13.39 1.05
CA HIS A 108 17.57 -14.80 1.45
C HIS A 108 16.70 -15.78 0.64
N GLY A 109 15.82 -15.28 -0.25
CA GLY A 109 15.00 -16.11 -1.12
C GLY A 109 15.68 -16.48 -2.44
N SER A 110 15.14 -17.50 -3.10
CA SER A 110 15.65 -18.07 -4.35
C SER A 110 15.25 -17.26 -5.60
N TRP A 111 15.51 -15.95 -5.58
CA TRP A 111 15.19 -15.05 -6.70
C TRP A 111 16.41 -14.75 -7.57
N GLY A 112 16.32 -15.11 -8.85
CA GLY A 112 17.18 -14.56 -9.89
C GLY A 112 16.63 -13.22 -10.40
N HIS A 113 17.39 -12.53 -11.25
CA HIS A 113 16.96 -11.25 -11.84
C HIS A 113 15.64 -11.40 -12.62
N ASP A 114 15.57 -12.41 -13.49
CA ASP A 114 14.45 -12.59 -14.42
C ASP A 114 13.21 -13.12 -13.70
N SER A 115 13.38 -14.01 -12.70
CA SER A 115 12.26 -14.49 -11.90
C SER A 115 11.69 -13.41 -10.98
N ALA A 116 12.52 -12.51 -10.45
CA ALA A 116 12.05 -11.34 -9.71
C ALA A 116 11.29 -10.36 -10.61
N PHE A 117 11.77 -10.12 -11.84
CA PHE A 117 11.05 -9.29 -12.82
C PHE A 117 9.69 -9.89 -13.18
N ALA A 118 9.66 -11.19 -13.54
CA ALA A 118 8.42 -11.89 -13.88
C ALA A 118 7.41 -11.90 -12.72
N ALA A 119 7.88 -12.06 -11.48
CA ALA A 119 7.03 -12.00 -10.30
C ALA A 119 6.43 -10.60 -10.07
N LEU A 120 7.25 -9.53 -10.12
CA LEU A 120 6.77 -8.16 -9.96
C LEU A 120 5.77 -7.77 -11.06
N MET A 121 6.04 -8.16 -12.30
CA MET A 121 5.13 -7.98 -13.44
C MET A 121 3.80 -8.72 -13.26
N GLY A 122 3.82 -10.01 -12.88
CA GLY A 122 2.61 -10.78 -12.61
C GLY A 122 1.79 -10.21 -11.44
N MET A 123 2.48 -9.76 -10.38
CA MET A 123 1.85 -9.12 -9.22
C MET A 123 1.13 -7.81 -9.56
N ALA A 124 1.53 -7.09 -10.61
CA ALA A 124 0.89 -5.84 -11.03
C ALA A 124 -0.58 -6.02 -11.48
N GLY A 125 -0.98 -7.24 -11.90
CA GLY A 125 -2.38 -7.58 -12.21
C GLY A 125 -3.25 -7.92 -10.99
N GLY A 126 -2.68 -7.90 -9.77
CA GLY A 126 -3.36 -8.21 -8.52
C GLY A 126 -3.86 -7.00 -7.73
N THR A 127 -4.41 -7.25 -6.55
CA THR A 127 -4.80 -6.21 -5.57
C THR A 127 -3.69 -5.90 -4.57
N ALA A 128 -2.76 -6.83 -4.35
CA ALA A 128 -1.66 -6.66 -3.42
C ALA A 128 -0.60 -5.70 -4.01
N ALA A 129 -0.10 -4.76 -3.20
CA ALA A 129 1.00 -3.91 -3.61
C ALA A 129 2.29 -4.73 -3.79
N PRO A 130 2.94 -4.69 -4.98
CA PRO A 130 4.23 -5.35 -5.16
C PRO A 130 5.32 -4.61 -4.39
N MET A 131 6.01 -5.32 -3.51
CA MET A 131 7.15 -4.82 -2.73
C MET A 131 8.32 -5.79 -2.83
N ALA A 132 9.53 -5.32 -2.53
CA ALA A 132 10.71 -6.16 -2.47
C ALA A 132 11.59 -5.79 -1.27
N ARG A 133 12.22 -6.77 -0.63
CA ARG A 133 13.36 -6.55 0.25
C ARG A 133 14.62 -6.69 -0.58
N VAL A 134 15.37 -5.60 -0.67
CA VAL A 134 16.62 -5.58 -1.45
C VAL A 134 17.70 -6.42 -0.75
N ALA A 135 18.57 -7.08 -1.52
CA ALA A 135 19.62 -7.95 -0.97
C ALA A 135 20.60 -7.21 -0.03
N LYS A 136 20.80 -5.91 -0.28
CA LYS A 136 21.73 -5.02 0.43
C LYS A 136 21.29 -3.57 0.27
N ASN A 137 21.60 -2.71 1.24
CA ASN A 137 21.42 -1.26 1.11
C ASN A 137 22.40 -0.69 0.06
N GLU A 138 22.03 -0.78 -1.21
CA GLU A 138 22.88 -0.42 -2.33
C GLU A 138 22.06 0.21 -3.46
N TYR A 139 22.50 1.39 -3.92
CA TYR A 139 21.79 2.23 -4.89
C TYR A 139 21.33 1.47 -6.14
N PHE A 140 22.24 0.70 -6.76
CA PHE A 140 21.94 -0.06 -7.98
C PHE A 140 20.85 -1.12 -7.76
N LEU A 141 20.93 -1.89 -6.66
CA LEU A 141 19.97 -2.94 -6.36
C LEU A 141 18.58 -2.37 -5.99
N ILE A 142 18.55 -1.22 -5.30
CA ILE A 142 17.31 -0.49 -4.99
C ILE A 142 16.66 0.02 -6.28
N GLY A 143 17.43 0.73 -7.12
CA GLY A 143 16.94 1.25 -8.41
C GLY A 143 16.38 0.14 -9.28
N LYS A 144 17.15 -0.95 -9.44
CA LYS A 144 16.78 -2.11 -10.26
C LYS A 144 15.44 -2.74 -9.86
N LEU A 145 15.17 -2.93 -8.57
CA LEU A 145 13.88 -3.45 -8.10
C LEU A 145 12.72 -2.48 -8.37
N LEU A 146 12.96 -1.17 -8.28
CA LEU A 146 11.98 -0.14 -8.61
C LEU A 146 11.71 -0.03 -10.12
N ASP A 147 12.73 -0.26 -10.96
CA ASP A 147 12.59 -0.33 -12.43
C ASP A 147 11.80 -1.59 -12.84
N GLN A 148 11.98 -2.70 -12.12
CA GLN A 148 11.20 -3.93 -12.25
C GLN A 148 9.75 -3.82 -11.75
N GLY A 149 9.31 -2.66 -11.23
CA GLY A 149 7.93 -2.40 -10.83
C GLY A 149 7.61 -2.52 -9.33
N ALA A 150 8.62 -2.67 -8.45
CA ALA A 150 8.36 -2.64 -7.01
C ALA A 150 7.83 -1.26 -6.55
N MET A 151 6.68 -1.25 -5.88
CA MET A 151 6.03 -0.04 -5.34
C MET A 151 6.47 0.30 -3.90
N GLY A 152 7.38 -0.49 -3.33
CA GLY A 152 7.95 -0.27 -2.00
C GLY A 152 9.16 -1.18 -1.75
N ILE A 153 10.20 -0.62 -1.14
CA ILE A 153 11.45 -1.33 -0.83
C ILE A 153 11.61 -1.46 0.68
N VAL A 154 11.94 -2.67 1.14
CA VAL A 154 12.43 -2.95 2.49
C VAL A 154 13.96 -3.08 2.41
N VAL A 155 14.66 -2.38 3.29
CA VAL A 155 16.12 -2.27 3.25
C VAL A 155 16.70 -2.96 4.49
N PRO A 156 17.55 -4.00 4.34
CA PRO A 156 18.12 -4.71 5.46
C PRO A 156 19.30 -3.95 6.09
N MET A 157 19.57 -4.21 7.38
CA MET A 157 20.77 -3.76 8.09
C MET A 157 20.98 -2.23 7.96
N VAL A 158 19.98 -1.48 8.42
CA VAL A 158 20.00 -0.01 8.46
C VAL A 158 20.13 0.40 9.92
N ASP A 159 21.36 0.68 10.33
CA ASP A 159 21.76 0.94 11.71
C ASP A 159 22.02 2.44 11.98
N THR A 160 22.12 3.28 10.93
CA THR A 160 22.35 4.73 11.07
C THR A 160 21.35 5.59 10.27
N PRO A 161 21.12 6.86 10.70
CA PRO A 161 20.28 7.80 9.95
C PRO A 161 20.76 8.07 8.52
N GLU A 162 22.08 8.06 8.30
CA GLU A 162 22.72 8.30 7.00
C GLU A 162 22.44 7.14 6.04
N GLN A 163 22.52 5.90 6.54
CA GLN A 163 22.13 4.71 5.77
C GLN A 163 20.65 4.72 5.40
N ALA A 164 19.78 5.15 6.32
CA ALA A 164 18.34 5.30 6.07
C ALA A 164 18.06 6.39 5.02
N LYS A 165 18.76 7.52 5.11
CA LYS A 165 18.67 8.61 4.13
C LYS A 165 19.15 8.18 2.75
N ALA A 166 20.31 7.53 2.65
CA ALA A 166 20.86 7.05 1.39
C ALA A 166 19.87 6.10 0.67
N ALA A 167 19.24 5.20 1.41
CA ALA A 167 18.24 4.29 0.85
C ALA A 167 16.96 5.01 0.40
N ALA A 168 16.49 6.00 1.17
CA ALA A 168 15.32 6.80 0.83
C ALA A 168 15.56 7.72 -0.39
N ASP A 169 16.77 8.25 -0.54
CA ASP A 169 17.20 9.05 -1.69
C ASP A 169 17.35 8.17 -2.94
N ALA A 170 17.90 6.96 -2.83
CA ALA A 170 17.97 5.97 -3.92
C ALA A 170 16.59 5.54 -4.45
N CYS A 171 15.53 5.70 -3.66
CA CYS A 171 14.16 5.42 -4.10
C CYS A 171 13.50 6.55 -4.90
N ARG A 172 14.12 7.75 -4.96
CA ARG A 172 13.47 8.98 -5.43
C ARG A 172 14.27 9.66 -6.53
N LEU A 173 13.59 10.11 -7.58
CA LEU A 173 14.17 10.91 -8.64
C LEU A 173 14.52 12.33 -8.14
N PRO A 174 15.51 13.01 -8.76
CA PRO A 174 15.78 14.42 -8.54
C PRO A 174 14.51 15.30 -8.67
N PRO A 175 14.35 16.36 -7.86
CA PRO A 175 15.28 16.85 -6.83
C PRO A 175 15.07 16.19 -5.44
N ARG A 176 14.22 15.16 -5.32
CA ARG A 176 13.81 14.57 -4.02
C ARG A 176 14.66 13.38 -3.57
N GLY A 177 15.67 13.02 -4.36
CA GLY A 177 16.62 11.94 -4.13
C GLY A 177 17.61 11.86 -5.29
N THR A 178 18.26 10.71 -5.43
CA THR A 178 19.41 10.50 -6.31
C THR A 178 19.18 9.49 -7.43
N ARG A 179 18.00 8.86 -7.51
CA ARG A 179 17.68 7.83 -8.53
C ARG A 179 17.79 8.41 -9.95
N SER A 180 18.44 7.69 -10.84
CA SER A 180 18.52 7.99 -12.27
C SER A 180 17.20 7.73 -13.00
N TRP A 181 17.07 8.32 -14.19
CA TRP A 181 15.96 8.10 -15.13
C TRP A 181 16.33 7.02 -16.15
#